data_AF-A0A7K5MEY5-F1
#
_entry.id   AF-A0A7K5MEY5-F1
#
_cell.length_a   1.000
_cell.length_b   1.000
_cell.length_c   1.000
_cell.angle_alpha   90.00
_cell.angle_beta   90.00
_cell.angle_gamma   90.00
#
_symmetry.space_group_name_H-M   'P 1'
#
loop_
_entity.id
_entity.type
_entity.pdbx_description
1 polymer ?
#
loop_
_entity_poly.entity_id
_entity_poly.type
_entity_poly.pdbx_seq_one_letter_code
_entity_poly.pdbx_strand_id
1 'polypeptide(L)'
;ATDLHPADINGKADPYIAIKLGKTDIKDKENYISKQLNPVFGKSFDIEATFPMESMLTVAVYDWDLVGTDDLIGETKIDLENRFYSKHRATCGVSQTYSIHGYNTWRDPMKPSQILSKLCKEGKVDGPHFGPGGRVKVANRVFTGPTEIEDENGQKKPTDEHLALAVLRHWEDIPRAGCRLVPEHVETRPLLNPDKPGIEQGRLEMWVDMFPMDMPAPGPAIDISPRKPKKYELRVIVWNTDEVILEDDDYFTGEKSSDIFVRGWLKGQQEDKQDTDVHYHSLTGEGNFNWRYIFPFDYLMAEEKIVISKKESMFSWDETEYKIPARLTLQVWDADHFSADDFLG
;
A
#
# COMPACT_ATOMS: atom_id res chain seq x y z
N ALA A 1 1.38 8.80 -5.62
CA ALA A 1 1.25 9.57 -6.87
C ALA A 1 1.45 8.63 -8.04
N THR A 2 0.89 8.97 -9.20
CA THR A 2 0.95 8.15 -10.41
C THR A 2 1.35 8.99 -11.61
N ASP A 3 2.05 8.35 -12.54
CA ASP A 3 2.47 8.92 -13.83
C ASP A 3 3.14 10.29 -13.70
N LEU A 4 4.04 10.43 -12.71
CA LEU A 4 4.82 11.67 -12.56
C LEU A 4 5.64 11.95 -13.81
N HIS A 5 5.71 13.21 -14.21
CA HIS A 5 6.58 13.61 -15.31
C HIS A 5 8.05 13.40 -14.91
N PRO A 6 8.87 12.74 -15.74
CA PRO A 6 10.30 12.61 -15.48
C PRO A 6 10.98 13.97 -15.36
N ALA A 7 11.89 14.09 -14.40
CA ALA A 7 12.68 15.30 -14.17
C ALA A 7 14.19 15.01 -14.30
N ASP A 8 14.60 13.76 -14.03
CA ASP A 8 15.97 13.29 -14.20
C ASP A 8 16.34 12.84 -15.63
N ILE A 9 17.65 12.90 -15.93
CA ILE A 9 18.27 12.41 -17.18
C ILE A 9 18.01 10.91 -17.42
N ASN A 10 17.87 10.12 -16.35
CA ASN A 10 17.58 8.68 -16.42
C ASN A 10 16.11 8.38 -16.82
N GLY A 11 15.28 9.41 -17.00
CA GLY A 11 13.86 9.28 -17.29
C GLY A 11 13.01 8.91 -16.07
N LYS A 12 13.51 9.17 -14.86
CA LYS A 12 12.83 8.98 -13.56
C LYS A 12 12.73 10.33 -12.82
N ALA A 13 12.43 10.23 -11.53
CA ALA A 13 12.41 11.30 -10.56
C ALA A 13 12.68 10.67 -9.19
N ASP A 14 13.18 11.47 -8.25
CA ASP A 14 13.37 11.23 -6.84
C ASP A 14 12.33 12.03 -6.03
N PRO A 15 11.01 11.73 -6.16
CA PRO A 15 9.96 12.59 -5.66
C PRO A 15 9.85 12.65 -4.14
N TYR A 16 9.54 13.84 -3.62
CA TYR A 16 9.10 14.07 -2.24
C TYR A 16 7.91 15.05 -2.16
N ILE A 17 7.20 15.01 -1.04
CA ILE A 17 6.01 15.86 -0.80
C ILE A 17 6.40 17.17 -0.12
N ALA A 18 5.85 18.26 -0.60
CA ALA A 18 5.85 19.55 0.09
C ALA A 18 4.41 20.03 0.32
N ILE A 19 4.11 20.55 1.51
CA ILE A 19 2.79 21.03 1.90
C ILE A 19 2.90 22.45 2.42
N LYS A 20 2.03 23.32 1.93
CA LYS A 20 1.96 24.72 2.36
C LYS A 20 0.53 25.10 2.71
N LEU A 21 0.35 25.66 3.90
CA LEU A 21 -0.92 26.18 4.39
C LEU A 21 -0.66 27.32 5.39
N GLY A 22 -1.13 28.53 5.07
CA GLY A 22 -0.87 29.71 5.90
C GLY A 22 0.63 29.96 6.09
N LYS A 23 1.10 29.94 7.34
CA LYS A 23 2.53 30.06 7.69
C LYS A 23 3.27 28.72 7.72
N THR A 24 2.54 27.61 7.66
CA THR A 24 3.13 26.27 7.68
C THR A 24 3.66 25.92 6.29
N ASP A 25 4.93 25.55 6.24
CA ASP A 25 5.64 25.09 5.04
C ASP A 25 6.45 23.85 5.43
N ILE A 26 5.99 22.68 4.99
CA ILE A 26 6.58 21.38 5.28
C ILE A 26 7.19 20.85 3.99
N LYS A 27 8.45 20.46 4.03
CA LYS A 27 9.14 19.79 2.93
C LYS A 27 9.68 18.45 3.43
N ASP A 28 9.14 17.35 2.93
CA ASP A 28 9.51 15.99 3.34
C ASP A 28 10.76 15.48 2.59
N LYS A 29 11.75 16.37 2.41
CA LYS A 29 12.91 16.16 1.52
C LYS A 29 13.74 14.95 1.93
N GLU A 30 13.87 14.69 3.24
CA GLU A 30 14.63 13.55 3.77
C GLU A 30 13.96 12.19 3.50
N ASN A 31 12.69 12.18 3.09
CA ASN A 31 11.92 10.98 2.79
C ASN A 31 11.55 10.90 1.30
N TYR A 32 12.40 11.43 0.42
CA TYR A 32 12.23 11.24 -1.02
C TYR A 32 12.26 9.76 -1.40
N ILE A 33 11.61 9.42 -2.51
CA ILE A 33 11.54 8.04 -3.02
C ILE A 33 12.37 7.96 -4.29
N SER A 34 13.52 7.31 -4.23
CA SER A 34 14.48 7.23 -5.32
C SER A 34 13.91 6.56 -6.58
N LYS A 35 14.17 7.17 -7.75
CA LYS A 35 13.95 6.67 -9.12
C LYS A 35 12.55 6.14 -9.39
N GLN A 36 11.52 6.84 -8.93
CA GLN A 36 10.13 6.39 -8.98
C GLN A 36 9.18 7.42 -9.57
N LEU A 37 8.46 7.04 -10.63
CA LEU A 37 7.39 7.88 -11.22
C LEU A 37 6.00 7.58 -10.63
N ASN A 38 5.87 6.49 -9.89
CA ASN A 38 4.64 6.09 -9.20
C ASN A 38 4.88 5.90 -7.70
N PRO A 39 5.33 6.94 -6.97
CA PRO A 39 5.74 6.81 -5.58
C PRO A 39 4.54 6.59 -4.66
N VAL A 40 4.70 5.70 -3.68
CA VAL A 40 3.79 5.57 -2.54
C VAL A 40 4.45 6.22 -1.33
N PHE A 41 4.13 7.50 -1.07
CA PHE A 41 4.68 8.23 0.07
C PHE A 41 4.22 7.63 1.41
N GLY A 42 2.92 7.32 1.52
CA GLY A 42 2.34 6.72 2.73
C GLY A 42 2.55 7.56 3.99
N LYS A 43 2.38 8.88 3.87
CA LYS A 43 2.57 9.86 4.95
C LYS A 43 1.25 10.54 5.30
N SER A 44 1.07 10.85 6.58
CA SER A 44 0.02 11.74 7.08
C SER A 44 0.67 12.98 7.68
N PHE A 45 0.02 14.13 7.53
CA PHE A 45 0.49 15.41 8.03
C PHE A 45 -0.64 16.10 8.77
N ASP A 46 -0.37 16.55 9.98
CA ASP A 46 -1.32 17.29 10.80
C ASP A 46 -0.95 18.77 10.78
N ILE A 47 -1.88 19.62 10.36
CA ILE A 47 -1.66 21.06 10.23
C ILE A 47 -2.86 21.79 10.84
N GLU A 48 -2.60 22.69 11.77
CA GLU A 48 -3.61 23.62 12.29
C GLU A 48 -3.83 24.76 11.30
N ALA A 49 -5.08 25.17 11.13
CA ALA A 49 -5.46 26.24 10.20
C ALA A 49 -6.51 27.16 10.82
N THR A 50 -6.38 28.46 10.55
CA THR A 50 -7.34 29.50 10.97
C THR A 50 -7.98 30.17 9.76
N PHE A 51 -9.29 29.97 9.57
CA PHE A 51 -10.05 30.65 8.52
C PHE A 51 -10.50 32.06 8.94
N PRO A 52 -10.60 33.02 8.00
CA PRO A 52 -10.42 32.88 6.55
C PRO A 52 -8.96 33.03 6.06
N MET A 53 -8.02 33.35 6.96
CA MET A 53 -6.65 33.73 6.58
C MET A 53 -5.88 32.57 5.93
N GLU A 54 -6.12 31.34 6.37
CA GLU A 54 -5.35 30.14 5.98
C GLU A 54 -6.23 29.15 5.21
N SER A 55 -6.84 29.59 4.11
CA SER A 55 -7.82 28.79 3.35
C SER A 55 -7.22 27.89 2.27
N MET A 56 -6.12 28.28 1.62
CA MET A 56 -5.57 27.56 0.48
C MET A 56 -4.46 26.59 0.87
N LEU A 57 -4.79 25.30 0.89
CA LEU A 57 -3.82 24.22 1.01
C LEU A 57 -3.16 23.97 -0.35
N THR A 58 -1.84 24.07 -0.41
CA THR A 58 -1.04 23.67 -1.57
C THR A 58 -0.29 22.39 -1.23
N VAL A 59 -0.46 21.37 -2.07
CA VAL A 59 0.32 20.13 -1.98
C VAL A 59 1.11 20.01 -3.27
N ALA A 60 2.43 19.95 -3.15
CA ALA A 60 3.37 19.90 -4.24
C ALA A 60 4.21 18.62 -4.17
N VAL A 61 4.63 18.16 -5.34
CA VAL A 61 5.64 17.11 -5.48
C VAL A 61 6.87 17.75 -6.12
N TYR A 62 8.00 17.60 -5.45
CA TYR A 62 9.31 18.05 -5.91
C TYR A 62 10.16 16.85 -6.28
N ASP A 63 11.08 17.06 -7.21
CA ASP A 63 12.17 16.16 -7.52
C ASP A 63 13.38 16.51 -6.65
N TRP A 64 13.96 15.52 -5.97
CA TRP A 64 15.16 15.74 -5.18
C TRP A 64 16.39 15.72 -6.07
N ASP A 65 17.22 16.77 -6.00
CA ASP A 65 18.49 16.82 -6.72
C ASP A 65 19.68 16.71 -5.78
N LEU A 66 20.65 15.86 -6.13
CA LEU A 66 21.93 15.76 -5.41
C LEU A 66 22.71 17.07 -5.43
N VAL A 67 22.63 17.81 -6.54
CA VAL A 67 23.34 19.08 -6.74
C VAL A 67 22.39 20.10 -7.37
N GLY A 68 22.21 21.23 -6.69
CA GLY A 68 21.39 22.34 -7.18
C GLY A 68 20.15 22.58 -6.35
N THR A 69 19.09 23.05 -7.01
CA THR A 69 17.79 23.32 -6.41
C THR A 69 16.78 22.31 -6.92
N ASP A 70 16.10 21.66 -5.99
CA ASP A 70 15.03 20.70 -6.25
C ASP A 70 13.97 21.25 -7.21
N ASP A 71 13.67 20.48 -8.26
CA ASP A 71 12.72 20.87 -9.31
C ASP A 71 11.27 20.61 -8.88
N LEU A 72 10.37 21.57 -9.14
CA LEU A 72 8.94 21.35 -8.94
C LEU A 72 8.40 20.45 -10.06
N ILE A 73 7.96 19.23 -9.72
CA ILE A 73 7.25 18.37 -10.67
C ILE A 73 5.85 18.95 -10.91
N GLY A 74 5.11 19.24 -9.85
CA GLY A 74 3.82 19.92 -9.94
C GLY A 74 3.11 20.08 -8.60
N GLU A 75 2.07 20.91 -8.60
CA GLU A 75 1.27 21.23 -7.42
C GLU A 75 -0.24 21.10 -7.67
N THR A 76 -0.99 20.83 -6.61
CA THR A 76 -2.45 20.98 -6.54
C THR A 76 -2.82 21.93 -5.40
N LYS A 77 -3.92 22.66 -5.58
CA LYS A 77 -4.47 23.57 -4.58
C LYS A 77 -5.88 23.16 -4.16
N ILE A 78 -6.18 23.30 -2.87
CA ILE A 78 -7.46 22.94 -2.25
C ILE A 78 -7.91 24.12 -1.38
N ASP A 79 -9.10 24.64 -1.64
CA ASP A 79 -9.74 25.63 -0.79
C ASP A 79 -10.42 24.93 0.39
N LEU A 80 -9.74 24.94 1.53
CA LEU A 80 -10.19 24.32 2.78
C LEU A 80 -11.36 25.10 3.41
N GLU A 81 -11.45 26.42 3.22
CA GLU A 81 -12.52 27.22 3.79
C GLU A 81 -13.87 26.89 3.13
N ASN A 82 -13.90 26.83 1.80
CA ASN A 82 -15.08 26.41 1.05
C ASN A 82 -15.48 24.96 1.41
N ARG A 83 -14.48 24.08 1.57
CA ARG A 83 -14.71 22.68 2.00
C ARG A 83 -15.32 22.61 3.39
N PHE A 84 -14.82 23.42 4.33
CA PHE A 84 -15.26 23.45 5.72
C PHE A 84 -16.70 23.95 5.87
N TYR A 85 -17.06 25.03 5.19
CA TYR A 85 -18.40 25.62 5.25
C TYR A 85 -19.42 24.97 4.29
N SER A 86 -19.01 23.97 3.53
CA SER A 86 -19.91 23.24 2.64
C SER A 86 -21.00 22.49 3.42
N LYS A 87 -22.26 22.68 3.02
CA LYS A 87 -23.41 21.92 3.53
C LYS A 87 -23.27 20.40 3.35
N HIS A 88 -22.43 19.97 2.40
CA HIS A 88 -22.19 18.57 2.08
C HIS A 88 -21.26 17.87 3.09
N ARG A 89 -20.81 18.57 4.15
CA ARG A 89 -19.92 18.04 5.19
C ARG A 89 -18.65 17.41 4.59
N ALA A 90 -17.98 18.17 3.73
CA ALA A 90 -16.75 17.73 3.07
C ALA A 90 -15.53 17.70 4.01
N THR A 91 -15.72 17.83 5.32
CA THR A 91 -14.65 17.89 6.32
C THR A 91 -14.09 16.53 6.67
N CYS A 92 -14.93 15.52 6.90
CA CYS A 92 -14.52 14.13 7.09
C CYS A 92 -15.58 13.25 6.43
N GLY A 93 -15.14 12.40 5.50
CA GLY A 93 -16.06 11.59 4.69
C GLY A 93 -16.90 10.62 5.52
N VAL A 94 -18.18 10.46 5.17
CA VAL A 94 -19.08 9.50 5.81
C VAL A 94 -18.69 8.08 5.41
N SER A 95 -18.22 7.28 6.37
CA SER A 95 -17.81 5.89 6.13
C SER A 95 -18.98 4.99 5.74
N GLN A 96 -18.68 3.91 5.02
CA GLN A 96 -19.68 2.93 4.59
C GLN A 96 -20.24 2.11 5.75
N THR A 97 -19.38 1.81 6.73
CA THR A 97 -19.65 1.03 7.94
C THR A 97 -19.12 1.77 9.16
N TYR A 98 -19.70 1.48 10.33
CA TYR A 98 -19.21 1.99 11.61
C TYR A 98 -18.49 0.85 12.34
N SER A 99 -17.20 1.02 12.64
CA SER A 99 -16.42 0.11 13.49
C SER A 99 -15.73 0.90 14.58
N ILE A 100 -15.55 0.29 15.74
CA ILE A 100 -14.78 0.85 16.87
C ILE A 100 -13.37 0.27 16.96
N HIS A 101 -13.05 -0.69 16.09
CA HIS A 101 -11.74 -1.36 16.07
C HIS A 101 -11.37 -1.86 14.67
N GLY A 102 -10.10 -2.26 14.52
CA GLY A 102 -9.56 -2.77 13.27
C GLY A 102 -9.27 -1.68 12.23
N TYR A 103 -9.02 -2.10 11.00
CA TYR A 103 -8.56 -1.22 9.92
C TYR A 103 -9.64 -0.23 9.41
N ASN A 104 -10.92 -0.53 9.64
CA ASN A 104 -12.06 0.32 9.27
C ASN A 104 -12.62 1.11 10.47
N THR A 105 -11.78 1.41 11.46
CA THR A 105 -12.19 2.17 12.64
C THR A 105 -12.73 3.54 12.23
N TRP A 106 -13.83 3.94 12.85
CA TRP A 106 -14.48 5.23 12.63
C TRP A 106 -13.50 6.39 12.87
N ARG A 107 -13.37 7.27 11.87
CA ARG A 107 -12.34 8.32 11.83
C ARG A 107 -12.80 9.64 12.46
N ASP A 108 -14.11 9.88 12.50
CA ASP A 108 -14.65 11.14 12.98
C ASP A 108 -14.70 11.19 14.52
N PRO A 109 -14.25 12.27 15.17
CA PRO A 109 -14.37 12.43 16.62
C PRO A 109 -15.82 12.36 17.11
N MET A 110 -16.77 12.78 16.26
CA MET A 110 -18.20 12.68 16.55
C MET A 110 -18.75 11.34 16.09
N LYS A 111 -19.52 10.68 16.96
CA LYS A 111 -20.25 9.47 16.59
C LYS A 111 -21.33 9.78 15.54
N PRO A 112 -21.72 8.81 14.69
CA PRO A 112 -22.81 8.98 13.74
C PRO A 112 -24.09 9.58 14.34
N SER A 113 -24.50 9.12 15.53
CA SER A 113 -25.67 9.61 16.26
C SER A 113 -25.58 11.08 16.65
N GLN A 114 -24.38 11.54 17.03
CA GLN A 114 -24.11 12.94 17.38
C GLN A 114 -24.13 13.83 16.15
N ILE A 115 -23.51 13.38 15.04
CA ILE A 115 -23.54 14.08 13.76
C ILE A 115 -24.98 14.22 13.27
N LEU A 116 -25.74 13.13 13.29
CA LEU A 116 -27.15 13.13 12.87
C LEU A 116 -27.99 14.09 13.73
N SER A 117 -27.81 14.06 15.04
CA SER A 117 -28.50 14.97 15.96
C SER A 117 -28.18 16.44 15.68
N LYS A 118 -26.91 16.75 15.37
CA LYS A 118 -26.48 18.10 14.96
C LYS A 118 -27.14 18.54 13.65
N LEU A 119 -27.12 17.68 12.62
CA LEU A 119 -27.75 17.97 11.33
C LEU A 119 -29.27 18.18 11.44
N CYS A 120 -29.96 17.37 12.25
CA CYS A 120 -31.39 17.58 12.52
C CYS A 120 -31.64 18.93 13.20
N LYS A 121 -30.83 19.29 14.21
CA LYS A 121 -30.95 20.57 14.91
C LYS A 121 -30.71 21.77 13.98
N GLU A 122 -29.66 21.74 13.17
CA GLU A 122 -29.30 22.81 12.22
C GLU A 122 -30.34 22.92 11.09
N GLY A 123 -30.80 21.77 10.58
CA GLY A 123 -31.84 21.68 9.55
C GLY A 123 -33.26 21.96 10.06
N LYS A 124 -33.43 22.16 11.38
CA LYS A 124 -34.74 22.30 12.06
C LYS A 124 -35.69 21.16 11.70
N VAL A 125 -35.16 19.94 11.70
CA VAL A 125 -35.86 18.69 11.41
C VAL A 125 -36.19 17.97 12.71
N ASP A 126 -37.39 17.39 12.80
CA ASP A 126 -37.79 16.53 13.93
C ASP A 126 -37.01 15.20 13.94
N GLY A 127 -36.48 14.81 15.10
CA GLY A 127 -35.63 13.63 15.29
C GLY A 127 -34.14 13.97 15.53
N PRO A 128 -33.24 12.97 15.59
CA PRO A 128 -33.50 11.55 15.40
C PRO A 128 -34.22 10.89 16.60
N HIS A 129 -35.25 10.10 16.31
CA HIS A 129 -35.98 9.32 17.30
C HIS A 129 -35.67 7.83 17.12
N PHE A 130 -34.84 7.28 18.00
CA PHE A 130 -34.49 5.86 18.02
C PHE A 130 -35.59 5.05 18.72
N GLY A 131 -35.97 3.91 18.14
CA GLY A 131 -37.07 3.09 18.60
C GLY A 131 -36.77 1.60 18.54
N PRO A 132 -37.65 0.78 19.15
CA PRO A 132 -37.47 -0.67 19.23
C PRO A 132 -37.43 -1.33 17.85
N GLY A 133 -36.74 -2.46 17.77
CA GLY A 133 -36.61 -3.25 16.54
C GLY A 133 -35.64 -2.65 15.51
N GLY A 134 -34.66 -1.85 15.97
CA GLY A 134 -33.63 -1.27 15.11
C GLY A 134 -34.20 -0.27 14.13
N ARG A 135 -34.94 0.72 14.64
CA ARG A 135 -35.61 1.75 13.82
C ARG A 135 -35.18 3.13 14.28
N VAL A 136 -34.93 4.03 13.33
CA VAL A 136 -34.74 5.46 13.59
C VAL A 136 -35.66 6.27 12.69
N LYS A 137 -36.35 7.25 13.28
CA LYS A 137 -37.23 8.17 12.56
C LYS A 137 -36.63 9.57 12.52
N VAL A 138 -36.56 10.14 11.32
CA VAL A 138 -36.14 11.53 11.06
C VAL A 138 -37.16 12.15 10.12
N ALA A 139 -37.77 13.26 10.53
CA ALA A 139 -38.94 13.84 9.87
C ALA A 139 -40.06 12.79 9.65
N ASN A 140 -40.42 12.57 8.38
CA ASN A 140 -41.39 11.57 7.93
C ASN A 140 -40.72 10.31 7.35
N ARG A 141 -39.40 10.14 7.52
CA ARG A 141 -38.65 8.97 7.05
C ARG A 141 -38.32 8.04 8.22
N VAL A 142 -38.31 6.74 7.93
CA VAL A 142 -37.91 5.70 8.88
C VAL A 142 -36.82 4.86 8.23
N PHE A 143 -35.73 4.65 8.95
CA PHE A 143 -34.62 3.81 8.56
C PHE A 143 -34.49 2.65 9.53
N THR A 144 -33.91 1.56 9.05
CA THR A 144 -33.68 0.34 9.83
C THR A 144 -32.25 -0.13 9.67
N GLY A 145 -31.74 -0.84 10.67
CA GLY A 145 -30.37 -1.32 10.67
C GLY A 145 -30.01 -2.12 11.91
N PRO A 146 -28.78 -2.66 11.96
CA PRO A 146 -28.28 -3.40 13.11
C PRO A 146 -28.25 -2.53 14.37
N THR A 147 -28.49 -3.13 15.52
CA THR A 147 -28.42 -2.47 16.84
C THR A 147 -27.33 -3.06 17.73
N GLU A 148 -26.40 -3.81 17.14
CA GLU A 148 -25.30 -4.46 17.84
C GLU A 148 -24.00 -4.15 17.12
N ILE A 149 -22.94 -3.90 17.88
CA ILE A 149 -21.58 -3.75 17.40
C ILE A 149 -20.66 -4.71 18.15
N GLU A 150 -19.70 -5.27 17.44
CA GLU A 150 -18.68 -6.14 18.00
C GLU A 150 -17.50 -5.31 18.51
N ASP A 151 -17.00 -5.62 19.71
CA ASP A 151 -15.76 -5.06 20.25
C ASP A 151 -14.53 -5.91 19.88
N GLU A 152 -13.34 -5.45 20.26
CA GLU A 152 -12.06 -6.13 19.97
C GLU A 152 -11.99 -7.57 20.49
N ASN A 153 -12.81 -7.93 21.47
CA ASN A 153 -12.85 -9.28 22.06
C ASN A 153 -13.95 -10.15 21.45
N GLY A 154 -14.63 -9.69 20.40
CA GLY A 154 -15.76 -10.39 19.80
C GLY A 154 -17.07 -10.25 20.59
N GLN A 155 -17.13 -9.39 21.61
CA GLN A 155 -18.35 -9.20 22.39
C GLN A 155 -19.29 -8.22 21.69
N LYS A 156 -20.55 -8.62 21.54
CA LYS A 156 -21.59 -7.77 20.96
C LYS A 156 -22.19 -6.84 22.01
N LYS A 157 -22.22 -5.54 21.70
CA LYS A 157 -22.79 -4.49 22.54
C LYS A 157 -23.90 -3.76 21.81
N PRO A 158 -24.97 -3.35 22.51
CA PRO A 158 -26.04 -2.58 21.88
C PRO A 158 -25.52 -1.21 21.40
N THR A 159 -25.98 -0.77 20.23
CA THR A 159 -25.59 0.51 19.63
C THR A 159 -26.68 1.07 18.72
N ASP A 160 -26.76 2.40 18.64
CA ASP A 160 -27.61 3.12 17.68
C ASP A 160 -26.81 3.68 16.50
N GLU A 161 -25.48 3.50 16.49
CA GLU A 161 -24.59 4.18 15.55
C GLU A 161 -24.76 3.68 14.11
N HIS A 162 -25.08 2.40 13.91
CA HIS A 162 -25.37 1.87 12.58
C HIS A 162 -26.66 2.46 11.99
N LEU A 163 -27.68 2.68 12.82
CA LEU A 163 -28.92 3.33 12.41
C LEU A 163 -28.65 4.78 12.03
N ALA A 164 -27.92 5.51 12.87
CA ALA A 164 -27.57 6.88 12.58
C ALA A 164 -26.74 7.01 11.29
N LEU A 165 -25.76 6.12 11.09
CA LEU A 165 -24.95 6.09 9.87
C LEU A 165 -25.80 5.82 8.63
N ALA A 166 -26.79 4.92 8.71
CA ALA A 166 -27.72 4.67 7.62
C ALA A 166 -28.46 5.97 7.24
N VAL A 167 -28.94 6.75 8.21
CA VAL A 167 -29.57 8.04 7.92
C VAL A 167 -28.58 9.02 7.30
N LEU A 168 -27.35 9.13 7.81
CA LEU A 168 -26.34 10.04 7.27
C LEU A 168 -26.02 9.74 5.80
N ARG A 169 -25.90 8.45 5.45
CA ARG A 169 -25.68 8.01 4.06
C ARG A 169 -26.87 8.32 3.14
N HIS A 170 -28.05 8.47 3.71
CA HIS A 170 -29.30 8.82 3.03
C HIS A 170 -29.79 10.23 3.41
N TRP A 171 -28.90 11.12 3.84
CA TRP A 171 -29.30 12.44 4.31
C TRP A 171 -30.01 13.25 3.22
N GLU A 172 -29.66 13.01 1.94
CA GLU A 172 -30.31 13.61 0.78
C GLU A 172 -31.82 13.30 0.67
N ASP A 173 -32.28 12.20 1.27
CA ASP A 173 -33.70 11.79 1.26
C ASP A 173 -34.56 12.52 2.31
N ILE A 174 -33.93 13.29 3.20
CA ILE A 174 -34.61 14.04 4.27
C ILE A 174 -35.22 15.33 3.70
N PRO A 175 -36.55 15.52 3.76
CA PRO A 175 -37.18 16.69 3.16
C PRO A 175 -36.69 18.01 3.75
N ARG A 176 -36.56 19.03 2.88
CA ARG A 176 -36.23 20.43 3.21
C ARG A 176 -34.83 20.71 3.78
N ALA A 177 -34.18 19.72 4.40
CA ALA A 177 -32.85 19.87 5.00
C ALA A 177 -31.78 18.95 4.38
N GLY A 178 -32.21 17.89 3.69
CA GLY A 178 -31.33 16.90 3.10
C GLY A 178 -30.42 17.44 2.02
N CYS A 179 -29.18 16.96 2.00
CA CYS A 179 -28.26 17.11 0.88
C CYS A 179 -27.32 15.91 0.84
N ARG A 180 -26.65 15.71 -0.30
CA ARG A 180 -25.69 14.61 -0.44
C ARG A 180 -24.47 14.86 0.44
N LEU A 181 -24.28 14.08 1.49
CA LEU A 181 -23.06 14.16 2.29
C LEU A 181 -21.89 13.53 1.53
N VAL A 182 -20.69 14.07 1.70
CA VAL A 182 -19.48 13.52 1.09
C VAL A 182 -19.15 12.17 1.75
N PRO A 183 -19.12 11.06 0.99
CA PRO A 183 -18.70 9.78 1.52
C PRO A 183 -17.20 9.76 1.78
N GLU A 184 -16.72 8.77 2.53
CA GLU A 184 -15.29 8.44 2.56
C GLU A 184 -14.78 8.17 1.15
N HIS A 185 -13.65 8.78 0.80
CA HIS A 185 -13.07 8.74 -0.54
C HIS A 185 -11.58 9.04 -0.50
N VAL A 186 -10.89 8.61 -1.56
CA VAL A 186 -9.56 9.09 -1.92
C VAL A 186 -9.72 10.00 -3.12
N GLU A 187 -9.17 11.21 -3.03
CA GLU A 187 -9.14 12.18 -4.12
C GLU A 187 -7.94 11.91 -5.02
N THR A 188 -8.19 11.78 -6.32
CA THR A 188 -7.13 11.81 -7.35
C THR A 188 -7.06 13.21 -7.93
N ARG A 189 -5.96 13.92 -7.66
CA ARG A 189 -5.79 15.33 -8.01
C ARG A 189 -4.69 15.50 -9.06
N PRO A 190 -4.93 16.24 -10.15
CA PRO A 190 -3.88 16.52 -11.13
C PRO A 190 -2.81 17.41 -10.51
N LEU A 191 -1.55 17.10 -10.81
CA LEU A 191 -0.42 17.96 -10.50
C LEU A 191 -0.16 18.87 -11.69
N LEU A 192 -0.11 20.18 -11.44
CA LEU A 192 0.13 21.20 -12.46
C LEU A 192 1.41 21.95 -12.14
N ASN A 193 2.25 22.19 -13.14
CA ASN A 193 3.42 23.04 -12.98
C ASN A 193 3.13 24.42 -13.58
N PRO A 194 3.30 25.52 -12.82
CA PRO A 194 3.12 26.89 -13.32
C PRO A 194 3.94 27.22 -14.58
N ASP A 195 5.13 26.62 -14.71
CA ASP A 195 6.03 26.82 -15.85
C ASP A 195 5.63 25.99 -17.07
N LYS A 196 4.70 25.03 -16.91
CA LYS A 196 4.15 24.18 -17.98
C LYS A 196 2.61 24.28 -18.00
N PRO A 197 2.05 25.45 -18.33
CA PRO A 197 0.61 25.70 -18.20
C PRO A 197 -0.21 24.77 -19.09
N GLY A 198 -1.26 24.19 -18.52
CA GLY A 198 -2.20 23.30 -19.22
C GLY A 198 -1.71 21.86 -19.43
N ILE A 199 -0.52 21.50 -18.94
CA ILE A 199 0.02 20.15 -19.03
C ILE A 199 0.03 19.51 -17.64
N GLU A 200 -0.71 18.41 -17.49
CA GLU A 200 -0.70 17.60 -16.27
C GLU A 200 0.67 16.89 -16.11
N GLN A 201 1.27 17.01 -14.91
CA GLN A 201 2.59 16.46 -14.57
C GLN A 201 2.50 15.17 -13.73
N GLY A 202 1.33 14.52 -13.77
CA GLY A 202 0.99 13.34 -12.97
C GLY A 202 -0.21 13.58 -12.06
N ARG A 203 -0.56 12.59 -11.26
CA ARG A 203 -1.69 12.64 -10.32
C ARG A 203 -1.25 12.31 -8.90
N LEU A 204 -1.81 13.03 -7.93
CA LEU A 204 -1.66 12.75 -6.51
C LEU A 204 -2.94 12.13 -5.96
N GLU A 205 -2.80 10.97 -5.30
CA GLU A 205 -3.88 10.34 -4.55
C GLU A 205 -3.74 10.69 -3.08
N MET A 206 -4.77 11.29 -2.49
CA MET A 206 -4.78 11.76 -1.11
C MET A 206 -6.20 11.95 -0.59
N TRP A 207 -6.38 12.19 0.70
CA TRP A 207 -7.61 12.75 1.24
C TRP A 207 -7.26 13.80 2.28
N VAL A 208 -8.23 14.64 2.63
CA VAL A 208 -8.09 15.66 3.67
C VAL A 208 -9.25 15.50 4.64
N ASP A 209 -8.91 15.29 5.91
CA ASP A 209 -9.86 15.39 7.00
C ASP A 209 -9.65 16.70 7.77
N MET A 210 -10.75 17.33 8.19
CA MET A 210 -10.76 18.61 8.87
C MET A 210 -11.63 18.53 10.12
N PHE A 211 -11.08 18.90 11.26
CA PHE A 211 -11.78 18.84 12.54
C PHE A 211 -11.73 20.20 13.23
N PRO A 212 -12.87 20.76 13.69
CA PRO A 212 -12.86 21.98 14.48
C PRO A 212 -12.10 21.80 15.80
N MET A 213 -11.33 22.82 16.18
CA MET A 213 -10.48 22.80 17.38
C MET A 213 -11.27 22.85 18.70
N ASP A 214 -12.57 23.15 18.66
CA ASP A 214 -13.48 23.13 19.81
C ASP A 214 -14.07 21.74 20.09
N MET A 215 -13.66 20.72 19.33
CA MET A 215 -14.05 19.32 19.51
C MET A 215 -12.89 18.47 20.05
N PRO A 216 -13.18 17.26 20.56
CA PRO A 216 -12.13 16.31 20.88
C PRO A 216 -11.21 16.09 19.67
N ALA A 217 -9.91 16.03 19.93
CA ALA A 217 -8.92 15.73 18.88
C ALA A 217 -9.27 14.39 18.20
N PRO A 218 -9.02 14.26 16.88
CA PRO A 218 -9.16 12.98 16.21
C PRO A 218 -8.22 11.94 16.83
N GLY A 219 -8.53 10.67 16.56
CA GLY A 219 -7.64 9.57 16.88
C GLY A 219 -6.30 9.69 16.14
N PRO A 220 -5.35 8.78 16.42
CA PRO A 220 -4.08 8.75 15.69
C PRO A 220 -4.33 8.63 14.18
N ALA A 221 -3.47 9.29 13.40
CA ALA A 221 -3.50 9.18 11.94
C ALA A 221 -3.44 7.72 11.51
N ILE A 222 -4.18 7.40 10.44
CA ILE A 222 -4.17 6.06 9.86
C ILE A 222 -2.79 5.80 9.27
N ASP A 223 -2.16 4.70 9.70
CA ASP A 223 -0.91 4.25 9.11
C ASP A 223 -1.15 3.73 7.69
N ILE A 224 -0.77 4.55 6.73
CA ILE A 224 -0.80 4.26 5.30
C ILE A 224 0.60 4.08 4.71
N SER A 225 1.60 3.87 5.57
CA SER A 225 2.96 3.63 5.12
C SER A 225 3.04 2.38 4.22
N PRO A 226 3.93 2.36 3.21
CA PRO A 226 4.12 1.19 2.39
C PRO A 226 4.45 -0.03 3.25
N ARG A 227 3.80 -1.15 2.96
CA ARG A 227 4.09 -2.40 3.63
C ARG A 227 5.54 -2.78 3.35
N LYS A 228 6.32 -2.98 4.40
CA LYS A 228 7.72 -3.39 4.30
C LYS A 228 7.81 -4.90 4.07
N PRO A 229 8.76 -5.37 3.24
CA PRO A 229 9.01 -6.79 3.12
C PRO A 229 9.50 -7.36 4.45
N LYS A 230 9.21 -8.63 4.67
CA LYS A 230 9.69 -9.39 5.83
C LYS A 230 10.68 -10.43 5.37
N LYS A 231 11.64 -10.78 6.23
CA LYS A 231 12.59 -11.87 5.97
C LYS A 231 11.88 -13.22 6.06
N TYR A 232 12.01 -14.01 5.01
CA TYR A 232 11.55 -15.39 4.91
C TYR A 232 12.73 -16.31 4.56
N GLU A 233 12.55 -17.59 4.86
CA GLU A 233 13.45 -18.67 4.44
C GLU A 233 12.63 -19.74 3.71
N LEU A 234 13.03 -20.07 2.48
CA LEU A 234 12.55 -21.26 1.79
C LEU A 234 13.53 -22.40 2.06
N ARG A 235 13.03 -23.47 2.66
CA ARG A 235 13.81 -24.68 2.94
C ARG A 235 13.35 -25.79 2.03
N VAL A 236 14.28 -26.34 1.26
CA VAL A 236 14.01 -27.42 0.30
C VAL A 236 14.89 -28.60 0.67
N ILE A 237 14.30 -29.78 0.73
CA ILE A 237 15.04 -31.01 1.01
C ILE A 237 15.06 -31.85 -0.26
N VAL A 238 16.26 -32.11 -0.79
CA VAL A 238 16.47 -33.05 -1.88
C VAL A 238 16.85 -34.38 -1.25
N TRP A 239 15.89 -35.31 -1.23
CA TRP A 239 16.14 -36.66 -0.70
C TRP A 239 16.91 -37.49 -1.71
N ASN A 240 16.34 -37.63 -2.89
CA ASN A 240 16.87 -38.46 -3.97
C ASN A 240 16.38 -37.98 -5.34
N THR A 241 17.00 -38.53 -6.37
CA THR A 241 16.57 -38.51 -7.78
C THR A 241 16.33 -39.94 -8.23
N ASP A 242 15.55 -40.12 -9.29
CA ASP A 242 15.22 -41.42 -9.87
C ASP A 242 15.02 -41.25 -11.39
N GLU A 243 15.29 -42.30 -12.15
CA GLU A 243 15.19 -42.34 -13.62
C GLU A 243 15.97 -41.21 -14.34
N VAL A 244 17.10 -40.74 -13.77
CA VAL A 244 17.97 -39.75 -14.40
C VAL A 244 18.68 -40.35 -15.63
N ILE A 245 18.81 -39.54 -16.68
CA ILE A 245 19.48 -39.94 -17.93
C ILE A 245 20.97 -40.19 -17.64
N LEU A 246 21.49 -41.30 -18.15
CA LEU A 246 22.90 -41.69 -18.03
C LEU A 246 23.68 -41.24 -19.26
N GLU A 247 24.60 -40.30 -19.08
CA GLU A 247 25.37 -39.71 -20.18
C GLU A 247 26.81 -40.25 -20.32
N ASP A 248 27.46 -40.67 -19.24
CA ASP A 248 28.82 -41.23 -19.30
C ASP A 248 28.84 -42.65 -19.85
N ASP A 249 29.78 -42.95 -20.76
CA ASP A 249 30.11 -44.31 -21.19
C ASP A 249 31.44 -44.76 -20.57
N ASP A 250 31.43 -45.84 -19.77
CA ASP A 250 32.68 -46.42 -19.26
C ASP A 250 33.54 -46.97 -20.42
N TYR A 251 34.76 -46.46 -20.55
CA TYR A 251 35.67 -46.79 -21.65
C TYR A 251 36.06 -48.29 -21.73
N PHE A 252 35.98 -49.02 -20.62
CA PHE A 252 36.37 -50.43 -20.53
C PHE A 252 35.18 -51.39 -20.60
N THR A 253 34.03 -51.02 -20.03
CA THR A 253 32.84 -51.90 -19.96
C THR A 253 31.72 -51.51 -20.92
N GLY A 254 31.68 -50.26 -21.41
CA GLY A 254 30.58 -49.70 -22.19
C GLY A 254 29.29 -49.53 -21.38
N GLU A 255 29.37 -49.61 -20.06
CA GLU A 255 28.25 -49.41 -19.15
C GLU A 255 28.00 -47.91 -18.96
N LYS A 256 26.72 -47.51 -19.01
CA LYS A 256 26.35 -46.11 -18.86
C LYS A 256 26.24 -45.72 -17.40
N SER A 257 26.76 -44.54 -17.04
CA SER A 257 26.59 -43.97 -15.70
C SER A 257 26.40 -42.45 -15.75
N SER A 258 26.09 -41.84 -14.61
CA SER A 258 26.18 -40.39 -14.40
C SER A 258 26.59 -40.06 -12.97
N ASP A 259 27.33 -38.97 -12.80
CA ASP A 259 27.74 -38.34 -11.56
C ASP A 259 26.73 -37.22 -11.20
N ILE A 260 25.61 -37.60 -10.61
CA ILE A 260 24.42 -36.75 -10.49
C ILE A 260 24.59 -35.72 -9.36
N PHE A 261 24.28 -34.45 -9.63
CA PHE A 261 24.01 -33.46 -8.59
C PHE A 261 22.81 -32.59 -8.94
N VAL A 262 22.23 -31.94 -7.92
CA VAL A 262 21.11 -31.01 -8.10
C VAL A 262 21.60 -29.59 -7.83
N ARG A 263 21.17 -28.65 -8.67
CA ARG A 263 21.45 -27.22 -8.59
C ARG A 263 20.16 -26.44 -8.40
N GLY A 264 20.11 -25.58 -7.39
CA GLY A 264 18.92 -24.81 -7.02
C GLY A 264 19.18 -23.32 -6.85
N TRP A 265 18.24 -22.47 -7.28
CA TRP A 265 18.27 -21.03 -7.01
C TRP A 265 16.89 -20.38 -7.06
N LEU A 266 16.75 -19.24 -6.38
CA LEU A 266 15.60 -18.36 -6.51
C LEU A 266 15.78 -17.39 -7.68
N LYS A 267 14.73 -17.15 -8.46
CA LYS A 267 14.72 -16.12 -9.50
C LYS A 267 15.19 -14.79 -8.90
N GLY A 268 16.04 -14.03 -9.63
CA GLY A 268 16.61 -12.75 -9.18
C GLY A 268 17.82 -12.86 -8.25
N GLN A 269 18.08 -14.04 -7.67
CA GLN A 269 19.27 -14.37 -6.88
C GLN A 269 20.07 -15.46 -7.60
N GLN A 270 20.25 -15.32 -8.91
CA GLN A 270 20.98 -16.30 -9.73
C GLN A 270 22.47 -16.39 -9.40
N GLU A 271 23.00 -15.43 -8.64
CA GLU A 271 24.37 -15.43 -8.14
C GLU A 271 24.51 -16.32 -6.89
N ASP A 272 23.40 -16.59 -6.18
CA ASP A 272 23.33 -17.39 -4.95
C ASP A 272 22.88 -18.84 -5.22
N LYS A 273 23.33 -19.42 -6.34
CA LYS A 273 23.02 -20.83 -6.66
C LYS A 273 23.64 -21.74 -5.60
N GLN A 274 22.90 -22.79 -5.25
CA GLN A 274 23.35 -23.83 -4.33
C GLN A 274 23.32 -25.17 -5.04
N ASP A 275 24.39 -25.93 -4.89
CA ASP A 275 24.50 -27.29 -5.42
C ASP A 275 24.42 -28.30 -4.26
N THR A 276 23.93 -29.51 -4.54
CA THR A 276 24.09 -30.64 -3.61
C THR A 276 25.53 -31.15 -3.63
N ASP A 277 25.82 -32.14 -2.80
CA ASP A 277 26.92 -33.07 -3.09
C ASP A 277 26.64 -33.86 -4.39
N VAL A 278 27.70 -34.45 -4.94
CA VAL A 278 27.64 -35.27 -6.16
C VAL A 278 27.45 -36.74 -5.75
N HIS A 279 26.47 -37.39 -6.36
CA HIS A 279 26.27 -38.83 -6.28
C HIS A 279 27.01 -39.50 -7.43
N TYR A 280 28.18 -40.06 -7.15
CA TYR A 280 29.05 -40.62 -8.16
C TYR A 280 28.58 -41.99 -8.68
N HIS A 281 28.76 -42.19 -9.98
CA HIS A 281 28.64 -43.47 -10.68
C HIS A 281 27.26 -44.14 -10.51
N SER A 282 26.20 -43.39 -10.77
CA SER A 282 24.84 -43.94 -10.82
C SER A 282 24.66 -44.79 -12.07
N LEU A 283 24.42 -46.10 -11.90
CA LEU A 283 24.15 -47.04 -13.01
C LEU A 283 22.66 -47.17 -13.33
N THR A 284 21.79 -46.68 -12.46
CA THR A 284 20.32 -46.84 -12.55
C THR A 284 19.60 -45.52 -12.76
N GLY A 285 20.30 -44.38 -12.68
CA GLY A 285 19.70 -43.04 -12.68
C GLY A 285 19.17 -42.63 -11.30
N GLU A 286 19.43 -43.42 -10.25
CA GLU A 286 19.12 -43.06 -8.87
C GLU A 286 20.28 -42.27 -8.26
N GLY A 287 19.97 -41.18 -7.55
CA GLY A 287 20.97 -40.40 -6.79
C GLY A 287 20.43 -40.07 -5.39
N ASN A 288 21.24 -40.20 -4.35
CA ASN A 288 20.81 -40.02 -2.95
C ASN A 288 21.62 -38.91 -2.26
N PHE A 289 20.94 -37.90 -1.71
CA PHE A 289 21.59 -36.67 -1.20
C PHE A 289 21.22 -36.35 0.25
N ASN A 290 19.93 -36.46 0.65
CA ASN A 290 19.43 -35.92 1.93
C ASN A 290 19.92 -34.46 2.18
N TRP A 291 19.95 -33.67 1.11
CA TRP A 291 20.49 -32.32 1.10
C TRP A 291 19.43 -31.30 1.49
N ARG A 292 19.85 -30.22 2.17
CA ARG A 292 18.94 -29.17 2.66
C ARG A 292 19.39 -27.82 2.11
N TYR A 293 18.67 -27.31 1.13
CA TYR A 293 18.82 -25.92 0.72
C TYR A 293 18.11 -24.97 1.68
N ILE A 294 18.73 -23.81 1.88
CA ILE A 294 18.15 -22.70 2.62
C ILE A 294 18.31 -21.45 1.77
N PHE A 295 17.20 -20.91 1.29
CA PHE A 295 17.17 -19.68 0.51
C PHE A 295 16.54 -18.55 1.34
N PRO A 296 17.34 -17.61 1.87
CA PRO A 296 16.82 -16.42 2.52
C PRO A 296 16.36 -15.38 1.49
N PHE A 297 15.20 -14.77 1.71
CA PHE A 297 14.71 -13.69 0.85
C PHE A 297 13.77 -12.75 1.59
N ASP A 298 13.67 -11.52 1.09
CA ASP A 298 12.70 -10.54 1.56
C ASP A 298 11.39 -10.68 0.78
N TYR A 299 10.28 -10.87 1.48
CA TYR A 299 8.98 -11.19 0.89
C TYR A 299 7.89 -10.22 1.31
N LEU A 300 7.12 -9.77 0.32
CA LEU A 300 5.94 -8.94 0.51
C LEU A 300 4.68 -9.79 0.30
N MET A 301 4.20 -10.41 1.38
CA MET A 301 3.04 -11.33 1.38
C MET A 301 1.82 -10.79 0.63
N ALA A 302 1.53 -9.50 0.78
CA ALA A 302 0.35 -8.87 0.19
C ALA A 302 0.37 -8.78 -1.33
N GLU A 303 1.57 -8.71 -1.93
CA GLU A 303 1.78 -8.66 -3.37
C GLU A 303 2.25 -10.00 -3.94
N GLU A 304 2.48 -10.99 -3.07
CA GLU A 304 3.01 -12.31 -3.40
C GLU A 304 4.36 -12.26 -4.17
N LYS A 305 5.23 -11.32 -3.77
CA LYS A 305 6.50 -11.05 -4.46
C LYS A 305 7.70 -11.00 -3.54
N ILE A 306 8.84 -11.46 -4.07
CA ILE A 306 10.17 -11.25 -3.47
C ILE A 306 10.62 -9.82 -3.81
N VAL A 307 11.19 -9.14 -2.82
CA VAL A 307 11.79 -7.81 -2.95
C VAL A 307 13.31 -7.97 -2.95
N ILE A 308 13.97 -7.35 -3.93
CA ILE A 308 15.42 -7.34 -4.07
C ILE A 308 15.88 -5.89 -4.17
N SER A 309 16.82 -5.49 -3.31
CA SER A 309 17.46 -4.17 -3.36
C SER A 309 18.86 -4.31 -3.95
N LYS A 310 19.15 -3.60 -5.05
CA LYS A 310 20.48 -3.58 -5.69
C LYS A 310 20.87 -2.17 -6.09
N LYS A 311 22.15 -1.81 -5.90
CA LYS A 311 22.73 -0.59 -6.50
C LYS A 311 22.98 -0.84 -7.98
N GLU A 312 22.51 0.06 -8.85
CA GLU A 312 22.68 -0.08 -10.31
C GLU A 312 24.15 0.03 -10.76
N SER A 313 24.98 0.75 -9.99
CA SER A 313 26.42 0.85 -10.23
C SER A 313 27.16 1.16 -8.93
N MET A 314 28.49 0.99 -8.93
CA MET A 314 29.35 1.39 -7.80
C MET A 314 29.29 2.89 -7.45
N PHE A 315 28.73 3.71 -8.36
CA PHE A 315 28.55 5.14 -8.17
C PHE A 315 27.09 5.52 -7.82
N SER A 316 26.17 4.54 -7.79
CA SER A 316 24.79 4.79 -7.36
C SER A 316 24.77 5.00 -5.84
N TRP A 317 24.25 6.15 -5.42
CA TRP A 317 24.05 6.45 -4.01
C TRP A 317 22.94 5.56 -3.44
N ASP A 318 21.81 5.51 -4.14
CA ASP A 318 20.64 4.73 -3.74
C ASP A 318 20.61 3.32 -4.32
N GLU A 319 19.94 2.46 -3.57
CA GLU A 319 19.53 1.13 -4.01
C GLU A 319 18.20 1.21 -4.74
N THR A 320 18.08 0.45 -5.82
CA THR A 320 16.83 0.30 -6.54
C THR A 320 16.16 -0.99 -6.09
N GLU A 321 14.90 -0.89 -5.65
CA GLU A 321 14.07 -2.04 -5.28
C GLU A 321 13.37 -2.63 -6.50
N TYR A 322 13.50 -3.94 -6.66
CA TYR A 322 12.84 -4.72 -7.70
C TYR A 322 11.93 -5.75 -7.05
N LYS A 323 10.71 -5.90 -7.59
CA LYS A 323 9.76 -6.92 -7.16
C LYS A 323 9.62 -7.99 -8.21
N ILE A 324 9.82 -9.25 -7.81
CA ILE A 324 9.78 -10.39 -8.72
C ILE A 324 8.88 -11.51 -8.15
N PRO A 325 8.30 -12.37 -9.01
CA PRO A 325 7.56 -13.52 -8.52
C PRO A 325 8.50 -14.48 -7.77
N ALA A 326 7.99 -15.06 -6.68
CA ALA A 326 8.70 -16.10 -5.94
C ALA A 326 8.75 -17.39 -6.78
N ARG A 327 9.88 -17.66 -7.44
CA ARG A 327 10.08 -18.85 -8.27
C ARG A 327 11.41 -19.50 -7.93
N LEU A 328 11.33 -20.73 -7.43
CA LEU A 328 12.46 -21.64 -7.29
C LEU A 328 12.71 -22.35 -8.63
N THR A 329 13.98 -22.46 -9.01
CA THR A 329 14.42 -23.33 -10.10
C THR A 329 15.32 -24.40 -9.50
N LEU A 330 15.06 -25.65 -9.85
CA LEU A 330 15.91 -26.80 -9.54
C LEU A 330 16.27 -27.45 -10.87
N GLN A 331 17.51 -27.91 -10.98
CA GLN A 331 18.05 -28.56 -12.16
C GLN A 331 18.90 -29.75 -11.74
N VAL A 332 18.85 -30.83 -12.51
CA VAL A 332 19.70 -32.00 -12.37
C VAL A 332 20.84 -31.91 -13.39
N TRP A 333 22.05 -32.21 -12.96
CA TRP A 333 23.27 -32.07 -13.73
C TRP A 333 24.15 -33.32 -13.56
N ASP A 334 24.95 -33.59 -14.59
CA ASP A 334 26.04 -34.56 -14.58
C ASP A 334 27.37 -33.84 -14.28
N ALA A 335 28.14 -34.33 -13.31
CA ALA A 335 29.39 -33.70 -12.89
C ALA A 335 30.59 -34.30 -13.64
N ASP A 336 31.18 -33.52 -14.55
CA ASP A 336 32.26 -33.98 -15.40
C ASP A 336 33.65 -33.69 -14.81
N HIS A 337 34.54 -34.68 -14.85
CA HIS A 337 35.90 -34.52 -14.29
C HIS A 337 36.86 -33.77 -15.23
N PHE A 338 36.62 -33.84 -16.55
CA PHE A 338 37.53 -33.30 -17.57
C PHE A 338 36.85 -32.38 -18.61
N SER A 339 35.53 -32.25 -18.56
CA SER A 339 34.68 -31.41 -19.42
C SER A 339 33.77 -30.51 -18.59
N ALA A 340 32.84 -29.80 -19.24
CA ALA A 340 31.87 -28.96 -18.55
C ALA A 340 30.64 -29.80 -18.22
N ASP A 341 30.13 -29.68 -16.99
CA ASP A 341 28.93 -30.37 -16.50
C ASP A 341 27.77 -30.33 -17.50
N ASP A 342 27.12 -31.47 -17.71
CA ASP A 342 26.00 -31.63 -18.63
C ASP A 342 24.65 -31.47 -17.91
N PHE A 343 23.70 -30.80 -18.57
CA PHE A 343 22.39 -30.54 -18.00
C PHE A 343 21.42 -31.68 -18.34
N LEU A 344 20.90 -32.34 -17.30
CA LEU A 344 20.08 -33.54 -17.43
C LEU A 344 18.56 -33.27 -17.32
N GLY A 345 18.14 -32.19 -16.64
CA GLY A 345 16.69 -31.91 -16.48
C GLY A 345 16.29 -30.79 -15.52
#